data_AF-A0A7X3TEN7-F1
#
_entry.id   AF-A0A7X3TEN7-F1
#
_cell.length_a   1.000
_cell.length_b   1.000
_cell.length_c   1.000
_cell.angle_alpha   90.00
_cell.angle_beta   90.00
_cell.angle_gamma   90.00
#
_symmetry.space_group_name_H-M   'P 1'
#
loop_
_entity.id
_entity.type
_entity.pdbx_description
1 polymer ?
#
loop_
_entity_poly.entity_id
_entity_poly.type
_entity_poly.pdbx_seq_one_letter_code
_entity_poly.pdbx_strand_id
1 'polypeptide(L)'
;MEVICQGLPAFWINGWLAAVGATVLDDRIRLHWTTSDHLAVLSAADCDPVAALVETWPKQALLEDLPIAEQWQGAGVLQRKVPVASFQERVRVARKHGNAHLWTLSSTMTDLSLDKNGEVAHAPFDPSGPGTIKWLHHRLSRAHAHVRQPSAQRIRASLTGEAPRVQDNGLGFDPARIGSQADKTDAYTDPVVEVMAFFGLSLLPMRGRGVDGSLASRTYADGGRQRGWRKPAGSRGATRFHWPAWGQPLNVDGIDALLDLWSPDKQKRWSPLGVHAAWLSARYEALSTSDPTKAYGSERL
;
A
#
# COMPACT_ATOMS: atom_id res chain seq x y z
N MET A 1 -25.75 -0.76 6.32
CA MET A 1 -25.17 -1.51 7.47
C MET A 1 -23.75 -1.04 7.72
N GLU A 2 -23.28 -1.05 8.96
CA GLU A 2 -21.93 -0.60 9.33
C GLU A 2 -21.16 -1.68 10.10
N VAL A 3 -19.84 -1.72 9.91
CA VAL A 3 -18.90 -2.61 10.60
C VAL A 3 -17.75 -1.78 11.14
N ILE A 4 -17.64 -1.69 12.47
CA ILE A 4 -16.50 -1.07 13.15
C ILE A 4 -15.34 -2.06 13.18
N CYS A 5 -14.20 -1.67 12.63
CA CYS A 5 -13.04 -2.52 12.43
C CYS A 5 -11.96 -2.24 13.49
N GLN A 6 -12.08 -2.89 14.65
CA GLN A 6 -11.09 -2.80 15.74
C GLN A 6 -9.68 -3.22 15.31
N GLY A 7 -9.59 -4.15 14.36
CA GLY A 7 -8.34 -4.59 13.76
C GLY A 7 -7.72 -3.61 12.77
N LEU A 8 -8.43 -2.54 12.37
CA LEU A 8 -7.97 -1.56 11.36
C LEU A 8 -7.92 -0.12 11.90
N PRO A 9 -7.17 0.16 12.98
CA PRO A 9 -6.99 1.53 13.44
C PRO A 9 -6.22 2.38 12.43
N ALA A 10 -6.56 3.68 12.36
CA ALA A 10 -5.96 4.61 11.41
C ALA A 10 -4.46 4.82 11.63
N PHE A 11 -3.97 4.76 12.87
CA PHE A 11 -2.53 4.91 13.16
C PHE A 11 -1.71 3.75 12.60
N TRP A 12 -2.33 2.62 12.28
CA TRP A 12 -1.64 1.47 11.74
C TRP A 12 -1.66 1.49 10.21
N ILE A 13 -0.50 1.60 9.56
CA ILE A 13 -0.41 1.82 8.10
C ILE A 13 -1.06 0.69 7.29
N ASN A 14 -0.88 -0.57 7.68
CA ASN A 14 -1.55 -1.70 7.02
C ASN A 14 -3.04 -1.71 7.31
N GLY A 15 -3.46 -1.32 8.50
CA GLY A 15 -4.86 -1.17 8.86
C GLY A 15 -5.54 -0.11 7.98
N TRP A 16 -4.89 1.05 7.83
CA TRP A 16 -5.34 2.13 6.98
C TRP A 16 -5.38 1.72 5.50
N LEU A 17 -4.31 1.13 4.98
CA LEU A 17 -4.25 0.63 3.59
C LEU A 17 -5.28 -0.45 3.33
N ALA A 18 -5.51 -1.37 4.27
CA ALA A 18 -6.52 -2.42 4.12
C ALA A 18 -7.93 -1.86 4.14
N ALA A 19 -8.22 -0.89 5.03
CA ALA A 19 -9.51 -0.22 5.05
C ALA A 19 -9.78 0.50 3.71
N VAL A 20 -8.79 1.20 3.16
CA VAL A 20 -8.86 1.79 1.80
C VAL A 20 -9.04 0.68 0.76
N GLY A 21 -8.27 -0.40 0.85
CA GLY A 21 -8.34 -1.55 -0.05
C GLY A 21 -9.70 -2.23 -0.09
N ALA A 22 -10.44 -2.26 1.01
CA ALA A 22 -11.83 -2.74 1.01
C ALA A 22 -12.71 -1.96 0.01
N THR A 23 -12.55 -0.64 -0.06
CA THR A 23 -13.30 0.20 -1.01
C THR A 23 -12.83 0.04 -2.46
N VAL A 24 -11.59 -0.41 -2.67
CA VAL A 24 -11.05 -0.71 -4.01
C VAL A 24 -11.55 -2.08 -4.49
N LEU A 25 -11.67 -3.05 -3.58
CA LEU A 25 -12.18 -4.38 -3.89
C LEU A 25 -13.68 -4.36 -4.20
N ASP A 26 -14.44 -3.51 -3.51
CA ASP A 26 -15.88 -3.38 -3.70
C ASP A 26 -16.33 -1.92 -3.64
N ASP A 27 -16.87 -1.43 -4.75
CA ASP A 27 -17.29 -0.05 -4.94
C ASP A 27 -18.57 0.32 -4.19
N ARG A 28 -19.28 -0.65 -3.61
CA ARG A 28 -20.44 -0.43 -2.72
C ARG A 28 -19.99 -0.04 -1.31
N ILE A 29 -18.77 -0.42 -0.92
CA ILE A 29 -18.24 -0.12 0.41
C ILE A 29 -17.85 1.35 0.50
N ARG A 30 -18.16 1.95 1.65
CA ARG A 30 -17.78 3.29 2.07
C ARG A 30 -16.92 3.17 3.31
N LEU A 31 -15.99 4.11 3.46
CA LEU A 31 -15.02 4.13 4.55
C LEU A 31 -15.02 5.49 5.24
N HIS A 32 -15.01 5.46 6.56
CA HIS A 32 -14.63 6.58 7.42
C HIS A 32 -13.94 6.07 8.68
N TRP A 33 -13.47 6.97 9.54
CA TRP A 33 -12.93 6.63 10.86
C TRP A 33 -13.66 7.36 11.96
N THR A 34 -13.79 6.67 13.10
CA THR A 34 -14.28 7.28 14.34
C THR A 34 -13.34 8.41 14.80
N THR A 35 -13.90 9.41 15.47
CA THR A 35 -13.12 10.57 15.95
C THR A 35 -12.39 10.30 17.27
N SER A 36 -12.91 9.39 18.10
CA SER A 36 -12.30 9.02 19.39
C SER A 36 -11.10 8.09 19.20
N ASP A 37 -11.39 6.89 18.71
CA ASP A 37 -10.45 5.76 18.71
C ASP A 37 -9.77 5.59 17.35
N HIS A 38 -10.20 6.39 16.36
CA HIS A 38 -9.68 6.34 15.01
C HIS A 38 -9.75 4.93 14.43
N LEU A 39 -10.88 4.24 14.64
CA LEU A 39 -11.16 2.92 14.08
C LEU A 39 -11.86 3.05 12.74
N ALA A 40 -11.44 2.26 11.76
CA ALA A 40 -12.11 2.24 10.46
C ALA A 40 -13.55 1.74 10.63
N VAL A 41 -14.47 2.35 9.90
CA VAL A 41 -15.86 1.93 9.80
C VAL A 41 -16.15 1.69 8.33
N LEU A 42 -16.47 0.44 8.01
CA LEU A 42 -16.92 0.04 6.68
C LEU A 42 -18.43 0.05 6.65
N SER A 43 -19.03 0.72 5.68
CA SER A 43 -20.48 0.76 5.52
C SER A 43 -20.90 0.56 4.07
N ALA A 44 -22.11 0.03 3.88
CA ALA A 44 -22.73 -0.10 2.56
C ALA A 44 -24.25 0.08 2.70
N ALA A 45 -24.90 0.60 1.65
CA ALA A 45 -26.31 0.96 1.70
C ALA A 45 -27.23 -0.27 1.63
N ASP A 46 -26.88 -1.23 0.79
CA ASP A 46 -27.72 -2.34 0.35
C ASP A 46 -27.17 -3.73 0.71
N CYS A 47 -25.93 -3.83 1.18
CA CYS A 47 -25.29 -5.10 1.54
C CYS A 47 -24.50 -5.02 2.85
N ASP A 48 -24.20 -6.20 3.40
CA ASP A 48 -23.24 -6.34 4.51
C ASP A 48 -21.83 -6.18 3.92
N PRO A 49 -21.00 -5.22 4.40
CA PRO A 49 -19.65 -5.02 3.88
C PRO A 49 -18.79 -6.28 3.91
N VAL A 50 -19.00 -7.17 4.89
CA VAL A 50 -18.28 -8.44 4.96
C VAL A 50 -18.70 -9.38 3.84
N ALA A 51 -20.00 -9.52 3.59
CA ALA A 51 -20.51 -10.34 2.49
C ALA A 51 -20.02 -9.84 1.13
N ALA A 52 -20.02 -8.52 0.94
CA ALA A 52 -19.47 -7.86 -0.24
C ALA A 52 -17.99 -8.22 -0.46
N LEU A 53 -17.15 -8.14 0.59
CA LEU A 53 -15.74 -8.54 0.51
C LEU A 53 -15.51 -10.03 0.22
N VAL A 54 -16.39 -10.92 0.70
CA VAL A 54 -16.33 -12.35 0.35
C VAL A 54 -16.63 -12.54 -1.13
N GLU A 55 -17.64 -11.85 -1.65
CA GLU A 55 -18.07 -11.91 -3.05
C GLU A 55 -16.99 -11.40 -4.01
N THR A 56 -16.39 -10.25 -3.69
CA THR A 56 -15.39 -9.56 -4.53
C THR A 56 -13.95 -9.94 -4.22
N TRP A 57 -13.74 -10.94 -3.35
CA TRP A 57 -12.38 -11.36 -3.00
C TRP A 57 -11.57 -11.73 -4.25
N PRO A 58 -10.35 -11.21 -4.41
CA PRO A 58 -9.56 -11.43 -5.62
C PRO A 58 -9.31 -12.93 -5.80
N LYS A 59 -9.55 -13.43 -7.02
CA LYS A 59 -9.25 -14.83 -7.37
C LYS A 59 -7.77 -14.99 -7.70
N GLN A 60 -7.25 -16.20 -7.54
CA GLN A 60 -5.87 -16.54 -7.90
C GLN A 60 -5.53 -16.12 -9.35
N ALA A 61 -6.44 -16.36 -10.29
CA ALA A 61 -6.27 -15.98 -11.69
C ALA A 61 -6.09 -14.47 -11.89
N LEU A 62 -6.74 -13.63 -11.07
CA LEU A 62 -6.54 -12.18 -11.11
C LEU A 62 -5.12 -11.81 -10.67
N LEU A 63 -4.61 -12.46 -9.62
CA LEU A 63 -3.25 -12.22 -9.12
C LEU A 63 -2.18 -12.64 -10.14
N GLU A 64 -2.42 -13.73 -10.86
CA GLU A 64 -1.53 -14.20 -11.94
C GLU A 64 -1.53 -13.26 -13.14
N ASP A 65 -2.63 -12.57 -13.39
CA ASP A 65 -2.74 -11.59 -14.49
C ASP A 65 -2.33 -10.15 -14.08
N LEU A 66 -1.75 -9.95 -12.90
CA LEU A 66 -1.23 -8.63 -12.52
C LEU A 66 0.06 -8.30 -13.31
N PRO A 67 0.16 -7.14 -13.98
CA PRO A 67 1.34 -6.79 -14.77
C PRO A 67 2.67 -6.67 -14.01
N ILE A 68 2.62 -6.61 -12.67
CA ILE A 68 3.80 -6.66 -11.78
C ILE A 68 4.34 -8.08 -11.55
N ALA A 69 3.68 -9.12 -12.06
CA ALA A 69 4.15 -10.48 -11.96
C ALA A 69 5.52 -10.63 -12.63
N GLU A 70 6.35 -11.52 -12.08
CA GLU A 70 7.70 -11.79 -12.62
C GLU A 70 7.61 -12.20 -14.10
N GLN A 71 6.66 -13.06 -14.44
CA GLN A 71 6.34 -13.45 -15.81
C GLN A 71 4.91 -13.01 -16.12
N TRP A 72 4.72 -12.29 -17.23
CA TRP A 72 3.41 -11.75 -17.57
C TRP A 72 3.22 -11.60 -19.09
N GLN A 73 2.23 -12.29 -19.65
CA GLN A 73 1.72 -12.14 -21.04
C GLN A 73 2.80 -11.98 -22.12
N GLY A 74 3.87 -12.79 -22.07
CA GLY A 74 4.94 -12.77 -23.07
C GLY A 74 5.86 -11.54 -23.05
N ALA A 75 5.64 -10.56 -22.15
CA ALA A 75 6.48 -9.36 -22.02
C ALA A 75 7.82 -9.61 -21.29
N GLY A 76 8.30 -10.85 -21.31
CA GLY A 76 9.55 -11.28 -20.67
C GLY A 76 9.47 -11.38 -19.14
N VAL A 77 10.64 -11.48 -18.51
CA VAL A 77 10.81 -11.53 -17.05
C VAL A 77 11.04 -10.12 -16.50
N LEU A 78 10.25 -9.68 -15.52
CA LEU A 78 10.45 -8.41 -14.82
C LEU A 78 11.49 -8.61 -13.71
N GLN A 79 12.71 -8.14 -13.93
CA GLN A 79 13.81 -8.26 -12.96
C GLN A 79 13.66 -7.27 -11.78
N ARG A 80 14.39 -7.39 -10.65
CA ARG A 80 14.19 -6.48 -9.48
C ARG A 80 14.86 -5.16 -9.77
N LYS A 81 16.01 -5.28 -10.42
CA LYS A 81 16.69 -4.24 -11.15
C LYS A 81 16.04 -4.18 -12.53
N VAL A 82 15.08 -3.28 -12.72
CA VAL A 82 14.33 -3.20 -13.98
C VAL A 82 14.97 -2.14 -14.89
N PRO A 83 15.56 -2.53 -16.03
CA PRO A 83 15.94 -1.56 -17.05
C PRO A 83 14.72 -0.83 -17.61
N VAL A 84 14.88 0.43 -17.99
CA VAL A 84 13.81 1.26 -18.58
C VAL A 84 13.10 0.56 -19.74
N ALA A 85 13.85 -0.03 -20.66
CA ALA A 85 13.30 -0.69 -21.84
C ALA A 85 12.35 -1.85 -21.46
N SER A 86 12.73 -2.65 -20.44
CA SER A 86 11.89 -3.75 -19.94
C SER A 86 10.62 -3.23 -19.28
N PHE A 87 10.69 -2.14 -18.52
CA PHE A 87 9.52 -1.51 -17.92
C PHE A 87 8.57 -0.94 -18.98
N GLN A 88 9.10 -0.21 -19.97
CA GLN A 88 8.32 0.37 -21.05
C GLN A 88 7.63 -0.69 -21.89
N GLU A 89 8.31 -1.80 -22.18
CA GLU A 89 7.72 -2.94 -22.88
C GLU A 89 6.57 -3.55 -22.06
N ARG A 90 6.77 -3.77 -20.75
CA ARG A 90 5.71 -4.27 -19.85
C ARG A 90 4.49 -3.34 -19.87
N VAL A 91 4.70 -2.03 -19.74
CA VAL A 91 3.64 -1.02 -19.77
C VAL A 91 2.92 -1.02 -21.12
N ARG A 92 3.65 -1.12 -22.24
CA ARG A 92 3.10 -1.16 -23.60
C ARG A 92 2.20 -2.39 -23.78
N VAL A 93 2.66 -3.57 -23.37
CA VAL A 93 1.88 -4.80 -23.43
C VAL A 93 0.66 -4.70 -22.52
N ALA A 94 0.81 -4.20 -21.29
CA ALA A 94 -0.30 -4.01 -20.35
C ALA A 94 -1.40 -3.08 -20.87
N ARG A 95 -1.04 -1.98 -21.52
CA ARG A 95 -2.00 -1.09 -22.20
C ARG A 95 -2.69 -1.77 -23.37
N LYS A 96 -1.95 -2.50 -24.21
CA LYS A 96 -2.52 -3.20 -25.38
C LYS A 96 -3.51 -4.29 -24.96
N HIS A 97 -3.23 -4.99 -23.85
CA HIS A 97 -4.12 -6.00 -23.29
C HIS A 97 -5.35 -5.42 -22.58
N GLY A 98 -5.45 -4.09 -22.42
CA GLY A 98 -6.58 -3.46 -21.73
C GLY A 98 -6.68 -3.85 -20.25
N ASN A 99 -5.56 -4.20 -19.62
CA ASN A 99 -5.56 -4.73 -18.25
C ASN A 99 -5.92 -3.61 -17.26
N ALA A 100 -7.06 -3.76 -16.56
CA ALA A 100 -7.58 -2.79 -15.60
C ALA A 100 -6.68 -2.61 -14.36
N HIS A 101 -5.73 -3.52 -14.14
CA HIS A 101 -4.79 -3.51 -13.02
C HIS A 101 -3.41 -2.96 -13.40
N LEU A 102 -3.30 -2.21 -14.51
CA LEU A 102 -2.09 -1.46 -14.88
C LEU A 102 -1.56 -0.58 -13.72
N TRP A 103 -2.44 -0.16 -12.81
CA TRP A 103 -2.08 0.59 -11.61
C TRP A 103 -0.98 -0.09 -10.79
N THR A 104 -0.85 -1.43 -10.82
CA THR A 104 0.18 -2.14 -10.05
C THR A 104 1.58 -1.70 -10.47
N LEU A 105 1.80 -1.42 -11.77
CA LEU A 105 3.09 -0.92 -12.25
C LEU A 105 3.33 0.51 -11.76
N SER A 106 2.33 1.38 -11.87
CA SER A 106 2.48 2.78 -11.46
C SER A 106 2.60 2.95 -9.94
N SER A 107 2.02 2.06 -9.14
CA SER A 107 2.11 2.14 -7.67
C SER A 107 3.40 1.54 -7.11
N THR A 108 4.16 0.80 -7.94
CA THR A 108 5.40 0.14 -7.51
C THR A 108 6.65 0.73 -8.16
N MET A 109 6.56 1.32 -9.36
CA MET A 109 7.71 1.69 -10.16
C MET A 109 7.44 2.90 -11.06
N THR A 110 8.48 3.61 -11.49
CA THR A 110 8.36 4.66 -12.52
C THR A 110 9.64 4.83 -13.35
N ASP A 111 9.47 4.93 -14.67
CA ASP A 111 10.54 5.29 -15.61
C ASP A 111 10.82 6.79 -15.66
N LEU A 112 10.04 7.60 -14.94
CA LEU A 112 10.23 9.04 -14.84
C LEU A 112 11.31 9.44 -13.81
N SER A 113 12.00 8.45 -13.24
CA SER A 113 13.19 8.63 -12.39
C SER A 113 14.04 7.38 -12.52
N LEU A 114 15.32 7.56 -12.83
CA LEU A 114 16.27 6.46 -12.96
C LEU A 114 17.28 6.48 -11.83
N ASP A 115 17.77 5.30 -11.45
CA ASP A 115 18.93 5.18 -10.60
C ASP A 115 20.24 5.34 -11.41
N LYS A 116 21.37 5.28 -10.72
CA LYS A 116 22.71 5.43 -11.33
C LYS A 116 23.06 4.34 -12.35
N ASN A 117 22.34 3.22 -12.37
CA ASN A 117 22.55 2.11 -13.28
C ASN A 117 21.56 2.17 -14.48
N GLY A 118 20.72 3.21 -14.57
CA GLY A 118 19.67 3.30 -15.59
C GLY A 118 18.49 2.37 -15.32
N GLU A 119 18.33 1.92 -14.07
CA GLU A 119 17.17 1.14 -13.63
C GLU A 119 16.05 2.09 -13.20
N VAL A 120 14.79 1.69 -13.38
CA VAL A 120 13.65 2.52 -12.98
C VAL A 120 13.56 2.61 -11.45
N ALA A 121 13.11 3.74 -10.93
CA ALA A 121 12.95 3.93 -9.50
C ALA A 121 11.76 3.10 -8.97
N HIS A 122 11.94 2.55 -7.76
CA HIS A 122 10.91 1.81 -7.03
C HIS A 122 10.24 2.67 -5.98
N ALA A 123 8.95 2.43 -5.79
CA ALA A 123 8.14 3.02 -4.76
C ALA A 123 8.57 2.51 -3.37
N PRO A 124 8.48 3.33 -2.31
CA PRO A 124 8.67 2.87 -0.95
C PRO A 124 7.77 1.69 -0.55
N PHE A 125 6.53 1.61 -1.08
CA PHE A 125 5.62 0.47 -0.92
C PHE A 125 5.93 -0.72 -1.85
N ASP A 126 7.10 -0.75 -2.46
CA ASP A 126 7.68 -1.93 -3.10
C ASP A 126 9.03 -2.28 -2.44
N PRO A 127 9.02 -2.64 -1.13
CA PRO A 127 10.23 -2.92 -0.39
C PRO A 127 10.87 -4.21 -0.89
N SER A 128 12.20 -4.30 -0.87
CA SER A 128 12.88 -5.56 -1.17
C SER A 128 12.55 -6.62 -0.12
N GLY A 129 12.28 -7.87 -0.54
CA GLY A 129 12.06 -8.99 0.38
C GLY A 129 13.34 -9.76 0.75
N PRO A 130 13.35 -10.53 1.85
CA PRO A 130 14.49 -11.35 2.24
C PRO A 130 14.64 -12.62 1.40
N GLY A 131 15.88 -13.03 1.12
CA GLY A 131 16.21 -14.34 0.55
C GLY A 131 15.65 -14.58 -0.87
N THR A 132 14.89 -15.67 -1.04
CA THR A 132 14.32 -16.11 -2.33
C THR A 132 13.02 -15.40 -2.70
N ILE A 133 12.37 -14.72 -1.75
CA ILE A 133 11.12 -13.98 -1.98
C ILE A 133 11.48 -12.53 -2.31
N LYS A 134 11.74 -12.26 -3.58
CA LYS A 134 12.35 -11.00 -4.00
C LYS A 134 11.33 -9.88 -4.28
N TRP A 135 10.04 -10.20 -4.43
CA TRP A 135 9.06 -9.34 -5.10
C TRP A 135 7.78 -9.13 -4.30
N LEU A 136 7.16 -7.97 -4.48
CA LEU A 136 5.82 -7.69 -3.94
C LEU A 136 4.77 -8.69 -4.46
N HIS A 137 4.78 -9.01 -5.76
CA HIS A 137 3.83 -9.98 -6.35
C HIS A 137 3.92 -11.38 -5.73
N HIS A 138 5.14 -11.88 -5.47
CA HIS A 138 5.32 -13.19 -4.83
C HIS A 138 4.81 -13.18 -3.38
N ARG A 139 5.04 -12.09 -2.64
CA ARG A 139 4.52 -11.93 -1.27
C ARG A 139 3.01 -11.84 -1.25
N LEU A 140 2.41 -11.12 -2.20
CA LEU A 140 0.96 -11.07 -2.38
C LEU A 140 0.38 -12.45 -2.66
N SER A 141 0.98 -13.19 -3.60
CA SER A 141 0.52 -14.55 -3.95
C SER A 141 0.60 -15.51 -2.76
N ARG A 142 1.65 -15.39 -1.92
CA ARG A 142 1.77 -16.16 -0.67
C ARG A 142 0.71 -15.78 0.36
N ALA A 143 0.54 -14.49 0.64
CA ALA A 143 -0.50 -14.02 1.57
C ALA A 143 -1.89 -14.50 1.10
N HIS A 144 -2.20 -14.30 -0.18
CA HIS A 144 -3.45 -14.77 -0.77
C HIS A 144 -3.63 -16.29 -0.66
N ALA A 145 -2.56 -17.08 -0.80
CA ALA A 145 -2.64 -18.53 -0.67
C ALA A 145 -3.18 -19.00 0.69
N HIS A 146 -2.98 -18.23 1.76
CA HIS A 146 -3.55 -18.51 3.08
C HIS A 146 -5.06 -18.19 3.19
N VAL A 147 -5.61 -17.39 2.28
CA VAL A 147 -6.99 -16.90 2.30
C VAL A 147 -7.62 -16.90 0.90
N ARG A 148 -7.39 -17.96 0.11
CA ARG A 148 -7.88 -18.06 -1.28
C ARG A 148 -9.40 -17.96 -1.40
N GLN A 149 -10.11 -18.48 -0.40
CA GLN A 149 -11.56 -18.49 -0.31
C GLN A 149 -11.94 -18.07 1.11
N PRO A 150 -11.99 -16.76 1.41
CA PRO A 150 -12.29 -16.31 2.75
C PRO A 150 -13.76 -16.58 3.08
N SER A 151 -14.03 -17.04 4.29
CA SER A 151 -15.39 -17.04 4.84
C SER A 151 -15.72 -15.68 5.44
N ALA A 152 -17.02 -15.38 5.57
CA ALA A 152 -17.46 -14.18 6.29
C ALA A 152 -16.92 -14.14 7.73
N GLN A 153 -16.81 -15.30 8.39
CA GLN A 153 -16.20 -15.44 9.71
C GLN A 153 -14.71 -15.04 9.70
N ARG A 154 -13.93 -15.49 8.70
CA ARG A 154 -12.52 -15.14 8.59
C ARG A 154 -12.32 -13.64 8.37
N ILE A 155 -13.10 -13.03 7.47
CA ILE A 155 -13.04 -11.58 7.23
C ILE A 155 -13.42 -10.82 8.51
N ARG A 156 -14.53 -11.20 9.17
CA ARG A 156 -14.93 -10.56 10.45
C ARG A 156 -13.83 -10.63 11.49
N ALA A 157 -13.24 -11.80 11.71
CA ALA A 157 -12.15 -11.96 12.66
C ALA A 157 -10.95 -11.05 12.32
N SER A 158 -10.64 -10.85 11.04
CA SER A 158 -9.58 -9.93 10.62
C SER A 158 -9.95 -8.47 10.89
N LEU A 159 -11.21 -8.08 10.61
CA LEU A 159 -11.71 -6.73 10.88
C LEU A 159 -11.80 -6.44 12.40
N THR A 160 -12.04 -7.43 13.25
CA THR A 160 -12.01 -7.29 14.72
C THR A 160 -10.60 -7.42 15.31
N GLY A 161 -9.60 -7.84 14.52
CA GLY A 161 -8.23 -8.05 14.98
C GLY A 161 -8.00 -9.38 15.72
N GLU A 162 -8.97 -10.28 15.67
CA GLU A 162 -8.98 -11.59 16.34
C GLU A 162 -8.54 -12.73 15.42
N ALA A 163 -8.37 -12.47 14.12
CA ALA A 163 -7.98 -13.50 13.17
C ALA A 163 -6.62 -14.11 13.52
N PRO A 164 -6.49 -15.46 13.45
CA PRO A 164 -5.21 -16.12 13.56
C PRO A 164 -4.23 -15.57 12.52
N ARG A 165 -3.06 -15.12 13.00
CA ARG A 165 -1.96 -14.68 12.15
C ARG A 165 -1.14 -15.88 11.67
N VAL A 166 -0.52 -15.74 10.52
CA VAL A 166 0.36 -16.76 9.93
C VAL A 166 1.81 -16.28 9.99
N GLN A 167 2.74 -17.21 10.16
CA GLN A 167 4.15 -16.89 10.18
C GLN A 167 4.63 -16.57 8.76
N ASP A 168 4.74 -15.28 8.43
CA ASP A 168 5.18 -14.76 7.13
C ASP A 168 5.73 -13.33 7.31
N ASN A 169 6.54 -12.86 6.36
CA ASN A 169 7.08 -11.50 6.31
C ASN A 169 6.05 -10.47 5.77
N GLY A 170 4.87 -10.93 5.36
CA GLY A 170 3.81 -10.10 4.80
C GLY A 170 4.24 -9.39 3.51
N LEU A 171 3.62 -8.26 3.20
CA LEU A 171 4.01 -7.43 2.07
C LEU A 171 5.17 -6.48 2.38
N GLY A 172 5.51 -6.31 3.65
CA GLY A 172 6.64 -5.48 4.11
C GLY A 172 6.32 -4.00 4.30
N PHE A 173 5.04 -3.64 4.39
CA PHE A 173 4.60 -2.25 4.60
C PHE A 173 4.81 -1.74 6.05
N ASP A 174 4.83 -2.64 7.05
CA ASP A 174 4.84 -2.30 8.49
C ASP A 174 5.85 -3.16 9.30
N PRO A 175 6.70 -2.55 10.16
CA PRO A 175 7.72 -3.25 10.97
C PRO A 175 7.16 -4.07 12.10
N ALA A 176 6.01 -3.71 12.67
CA ALA A 176 5.43 -4.40 13.81
C ALA A 176 5.05 -5.86 13.47
N ARG A 177 5.22 -6.26 12.21
CA ARG A 177 5.04 -7.60 11.66
C ARG A 177 6.31 -8.21 11.06
N ILE A 178 7.39 -7.44 10.88
CA ILE A 178 8.61 -7.91 10.24
C ILE A 178 9.56 -8.33 11.36
N GLY A 179 9.72 -9.65 11.54
CA GLY A 179 10.91 -10.16 12.20
C GLY A 179 12.15 -9.66 11.45
N SER A 180 13.14 -9.13 12.15
CA SER A 180 14.41 -8.77 11.52
C SER A 180 15.08 -10.03 10.95
N GLN A 181 16.02 -9.90 10.00
CA GLN A 181 16.80 -11.10 9.62
C GLN A 181 17.59 -11.71 10.80
N ALA A 182 17.82 -10.92 11.85
CA ALA A 182 18.44 -11.33 13.10
C ALA A 182 17.45 -11.98 14.09
N ASP A 183 16.14 -11.77 13.94
CA ASP A 183 15.07 -12.35 14.76
C ASP A 183 13.88 -12.76 13.87
N LYS A 184 13.91 -14.02 13.43
CA LYS A 184 12.85 -14.64 12.61
C LYS A 184 11.77 -15.33 13.44
N THR A 185 11.88 -15.30 14.77
CA THR A 185 11.03 -16.14 15.63
C THR A 185 9.59 -15.63 15.75
N ASP A 186 9.30 -14.37 15.36
CA ASP A 186 7.98 -13.74 15.59
C ASP A 186 7.37 -12.95 14.40
N ALA A 187 7.74 -13.23 13.14
CA ALA A 187 7.12 -12.55 11.99
C ALA A 187 5.72 -13.10 11.68
N TYR A 188 4.67 -12.42 12.15
CA TYR A 188 3.27 -12.83 11.97
C TYR A 188 2.45 -11.78 11.22
N THR A 189 1.69 -12.22 10.22
CA THR A 189 0.80 -11.35 9.44
C THR A 189 -0.62 -11.88 9.42
N ASP A 190 -1.58 -10.97 9.25
CA ASP A 190 -2.95 -11.35 8.91
C ASP A 190 -3.11 -11.27 7.38
N PRO A 191 -3.23 -12.41 6.68
CA PRO A 191 -3.31 -12.44 5.22
C PRO A 191 -4.49 -11.66 4.63
N VAL A 192 -5.62 -11.55 5.34
CA VAL A 192 -6.77 -10.77 4.86
C VAL A 192 -6.37 -9.29 4.76
N VAL A 193 -5.75 -8.78 5.82
CA VAL A 193 -5.27 -7.40 5.89
C VAL A 193 -4.18 -7.15 4.85
N GLU A 194 -3.24 -8.08 4.67
CA GLU A 194 -2.18 -7.94 3.66
C GLU A 194 -2.77 -7.86 2.24
N VAL A 195 -3.68 -8.78 1.88
CA VAL A 195 -4.32 -8.75 0.55
C VAL A 195 -5.08 -7.44 0.35
N MET A 196 -5.91 -7.03 1.31
CA MET A 196 -6.63 -5.76 1.21
C MET A 196 -5.67 -4.56 1.09
N ALA A 197 -4.61 -4.52 1.90
CA ALA A 197 -3.63 -3.43 1.87
C ALA A 197 -2.94 -3.29 0.51
N PHE A 198 -2.67 -4.41 -0.17
CA PHE A 198 -2.12 -4.38 -1.54
C PHE A 198 -3.05 -3.65 -2.51
N PHE A 199 -4.36 -3.93 -2.48
CA PHE A 199 -5.32 -3.25 -3.35
C PHE A 199 -5.49 -1.76 -3.00
N GLY A 200 -5.29 -1.39 -1.74
CA GLY A 200 -5.22 0.01 -1.31
C GLY A 200 -4.10 0.82 -2.00
N LEU A 201 -3.04 0.16 -2.49
CA LEU A 201 -1.97 0.83 -3.24
C LEU A 201 -2.41 1.40 -4.57
N SER A 202 -3.58 1.00 -5.10
CA SER A 202 -4.13 1.56 -6.35
C SER A 202 -4.30 3.09 -6.27
N LEU A 203 -4.56 3.62 -5.07
CA LEU A 203 -4.70 5.04 -4.81
C LEU A 203 -3.36 5.73 -4.50
N LEU A 204 -2.22 5.05 -4.63
CA LEU A 204 -0.90 5.58 -4.31
C LEU A 204 0.06 5.47 -5.51
N PRO A 205 -0.25 6.07 -6.66
CA PRO A 205 0.62 6.01 -7.82
C PRO A 205 1.94 6.76 -7.57
N MET A 206 2.99 6.28 -8.19
CA MET A 206 4.28 6.93 -8.32
C MET A 206 4.28 7.79 -9.58
N ARG A 207 4.71 9.04 -9.43
CA ARG A 207 4.85 10.01 -10.52
C ARG A 207 6.31 10.43 -10.68
N GLY A 208 6.62 10.88 -11.88
CA GLY A 208 7.86 11.58 -12.18
C GLY A 208 7.99 12.91 -11.44
N ARG A 209 9.18 13.48 -11.51
CA ARG A 209 9.46 14.78 -10.88
C ARG A 209 8.87 15.96 -11.66
N GLY A 210 8.48 15.76 -12.92
CA GLY A 210 8.02 16.82 -13.82
C GLY A 210 9.12 17.83 -14.20
N VAL A 211 10.39 17.49 -13.95
CA VAL A 211 11.56 18.32 -14.26
C VAL A 211 12.53 17.48 -15.08
N ASP A 212 13.07 18.06 -16.16
CA ASP A 212 14.09 17.45 -17.00
C ASP A 212 15.29 16.94 -16.15
N GLY A 213 15.79 15.75 -16.48
CA GLY A 213 16.81 15.04 -15.72
C GLY A 213 18.13 15.80 -15.56
N SER A 214 18.39 16.74 -16.48
CA SER A 214 19.53 17.67 -16.44
C SER A 214 19.50 18.64 -15.24
N LEU A 215 18.31 18.98 -14.74
CA LEU A 215 18.08 19.88 -13.60
C LEU A 215 17.86 19.14 -12.27
N ALA A 216 17.65 17.82 -12.33
CA ALA A 216 17.26 16.99 -11.19
C ALA A 216 18.40 16.71 -10.18
N SER A 217 19.66 16.96 -10.56
CA SER A 217 20.85 16.48 -9.83
C SER A 217 21.14 17.21 -8.51
N ARG A 218 20.57 18.41 -8.27
CA ARG A 218 20.99 19.26 -7.14
C ARG A 218 20.01 19.39 -5.98
N THR A 219 18.74 18.99 -6.15
CA THR A 219 17.70 19.35 -5.15
C THR A 219 17.03 18.14 -4.49
N TYR A 220 17.03 16.96 -5.12
CA TYR A 220 16.37 15.77 -4.58
C TYR A 220 17.16 14.50 -4.94
N ALA A 221 17.88 13.92 -3.98
CA ALA A 221 18.62 12.67 -4.17
C ALA A 221 17.71 11.42 -4.27
N ASP A 222 16.37 11.56 -4.09
CA ASP A 222 15.51 10.47 -3.63
C ASP A 222 14.39 10.05 -4.63
N GLY A 223 14.72 9.60 -5.85
CA GLY A 223 13.76 8.93 -6.77
C GLY A 223 12.50 9.70 -7.22
N GLY A 224 11.53 8.99 -7.82
CA GLY A 224 10.20 9.53 -8.17
C GLY A 224 9.30 9.78 -6.94
N ARG A 225 8.17 10.46 -7.11
CA ARG A 225 7.26 10.84 -6.01
C ARG A 225 6.05 9.92 -5.96
N GLN A 226 5.94 9.10 -4.92
CA GLN A 226 4.71 8.37 -4.63
C GLN A 226 3.75 9.24 -3.82
N ARG A 227 2.44 9.19 -4.15
CA ARG A 227 1.41 9.93 -3.38
C ARG A 227 1.52 9.59 -1.89
N GLY A 228 1.33 10.59 -1.04
CA GLY A 228 1.46 10.49 0.42
C GLY A 228 2.90 10.58 0.96
N TRP A 229 3.93 10.26 0.16
CA TRP A 229 5.33 10.40 0.57
C TRP A 229 5.82 11.84 0.41
N ARG A 230 6.30 12.43 1.51
CA ARG A 230 6.75 13.83 1.55
C ARG A 230 8.03 13.98 2.34
N LYS A 231 8.87 14.93 1.93
CA LYS A 231 10.04 15.38 2.70
C LYS A 231 9.67 16.66 3.44
N PRO A 232 9.81 16.75 4.77
CA PRO A 232 9.54 17.99 5.50
C PRO A 232 10.40 19.13 4.96
N ALA A 233 9.78 20.29 4.72
CA ALA A 233 10.46 21.47 4.17
C ALA A 233 11.64 21.89 5.05
N GLY A 234 12.81 22.12 4.44
CA GLY A 234 14.02 22.51 5.16
C GLY A 234 14.70 21.39 5.96
N SER A 235 14.15 20.18 6.01
CA SER A 235 14.79 19.06 6.70
C SER A 235 15.81 18.33 5.80
N ARG A 236 16.94 17.93 6.40
CA ARG A 236 17.81 16.89 5.84
C ARG A 236 17.25 15.47 6.07
N GLY A 237 16.07 15.37 6.69
CA GLY A 237 15.44 14.11 7.09
C GLY A 237 14.98 13.25 5.91
N ALA A 238 14.71 11.99 6.20
CA ALA A 238 14.17 11.05 5.22
C ALA A 238 12.72 11.40 4.84
N THR A 239 12.33 11.04 3.61
CA THR A 239 10.93 11.09 3.17
C THR A 239 10.05 10.20 4.06
N ARG A 240 8.89 10.71 4.48
CA ARG A 240 7.92 10.02 5.32
C ARG A 240 6.57 9.94 4.61
N PHE A 241 5.85 8.83 4.76
CA PHE A 241 4.48 8.67 4.28
C PHE A 241 3.52 9.33 5.26
N HIS A 242 2.65 10.21 4.77
CA HIS A 242 1.62 10.84 5.58
C HIS A 242 0.25 10.37 5.11
N TRP A 243 -0.69 10.17 6.04
CA TRP A 243 -2.06 9.74 5.73
C TRP A 243 -3.10 10.32 6.70
N PRO A 244 -4.32 10.63 6.23
CA PRO A 244 -5.38 11.21 7.06
C PRO A 244 -6.39 10.16 7.55
N ALA A 245 -7.13 10.52 8.61
CA ALA A 245 -8.42 9.94 8.96
C ALA A 245 -9.51 11.01 8.84
N TRP A 246 -10.67 10.59 8.35
CA TRP A 246 -11.80 11.47 8.06
C TRP A 246 -13.10 10.92 8.63
N GLY A 247 -14.08 11.78 8.85
CA GLY A 247 -15.34 11.43 9.50
C GLY A 247 -16.49 11.04 8.57
N GLN A 248 -16.44 11.46 7.29
CA GLN A 248 -17.53 11.22 6.34
C GLN A 248 -17.36 9.88 5.60
N PRO A 249 -18.41 9.07 5.40
CA PRO A 249 -18.30 7.83 4.64
C PRO A 249 -18.01 8.11 3.15
N LEU A 250 -16.82 7.76 2.69
CA LEU A 250 -16.36 7.97 1.31
C LEU A 250 -16.22 6.66 0.54
N ASN A 251 -16.57 6.66 -0.75
CA ASN A 251 -16.23 5.58 -1.68
C ASN A 251 -14.80 5.76 -2.21
N VAL A 252 -14.33 4.81 -3.03
CA VAL A 252 -12.99 4.86 -3.62
C VAL A 252 -12.68 6.19 -4.33
N ASP A 253 -13.61 6.76 -5.09
CA ASP A 253 -13.41 8.04 -5.79
C ASP A 253 -13.32 9.23 -4.82
N GLY A 254 -14.17 9.24 -3.79
CA GLY A 254 -14.12 10.25 -2.73
C GLY A 254 -12.80 10.19 -1.95
N ILE A 255 -12.27 8.99 -1.73
CA ILE A 255 -10.95 8.79 -1.12
C ILE A 255 -9.85 9.31 -2.03
N ASP A 256 -9.87 8.96 -3.32
CA ASP A 256 -8.91 9.46 -4.30
C ASP A 256 -8.87 11.00 -4.33
N ALA A 257 -10.05 11.63 -4.40
CA ALA A 257 -10.20 13.08 -4.36
C ALA A 257 -9.69 13.68 -3.04
N LEU A 258 -10.03 13.08 -1.89
CA LEU A 258 -9.52 13.52 -0.58
C LEU A 258 -7.99 13.46 -0.54
N LEU A 259 -7.39 12.36 -1.03
CA LEU A 259 -5.95 12.15 -1.03
C LEU A 259 -5.19 13.16 -1.91
N ASP A 260 -5.84 13.73 -2.93
CA ASP A 260 -5.28 14.81 -3.75
C ASP A 260 -5.47 16.20 -3.12
N LEU A 261 -6.57 16.44 -2.39
CA LEU A 261 -6.89 17.74 -1.83
C LEU A 261 -6.23 18.02 -0.48
N TRP A 262 -6.01 16.99 0.33
CA TRP A 262 -5.47 17.17 1.67
C TRP A 262 -3.96 17.48 1.65
N SER A 263 -3.50 18.19 2.68
CA SER A 263 -2.09 18.43 2.89
C SER A 263 -1.78 18.44 4.38
N PRO A 264 -0.77 17.68 4.85
CA PRO A 264 -0.40 17.60 6.26
C PRO A 264 0.01 18.97 6.81
N ASP A 265 0.69 19.80 6.02
CA ASP A 265 1.15 21.14 6.43
C ASP A 265 0.04 22.21 6.46
N LYS A 266 -1.18 21.88 6.00
CA LYS A 266 -2.29 22.84 5.89
C LYS A 266 -3.46 22.40 6.79
N GLN A 267 -3.21 22.23 8.09
CA GLN A 267 -4.21 21.80 9.07
C GLN A 267 -5.53 22.60 9.01
N LYS A 268 -5.46 23.92 8.73
CA LYS A 268 -6.66 24.76 8.53
C LYS A 268 -7.60 24.28 7.40
N ARG A 269 -7.11 23.49 6.46
CA ARG A 269 -7.87 22.89 5.35
C ARG A 269 -8.42 21.49 5.67
N TRP A 270 -8.11 20.92 6.83
CA TRP A 270 -8.55 19.57 7.18
C TRP A 270 -10.04 19.51 7.48
N SER A 271 -10.55 20.44 8.29
CA SER A 271 -11.95 20.47 8.71
C SER A 271 -12.94 20.54 7.53
N PRO A 272 -12.74 21.40 6.50
CA PRO A 272 -13.60 21.40 5.31
C PRO A 272 -13.61 20.09 4.52
N LEU A 273 -12.55 19.28 4.64
CA LEU A 273 -12.43 17.97 4.01
C LEU A 273 -12.92 16.84 4.94
N GLY A 274 -13.42 17.17 6.13
CA GLY A 274 -13.83 16.19 7.14
C GLY A 274 -12.66 15.42 7.79
N VAL A 275 -11.41 15.85 7.58
CA VAL A 275 -10.22 15.25 8.18
C VAL A 275 -10.12 15.68 9.64
N HIS A 276 -10.02 14.70 10.55
CA HIS A 276 -9.98 14.94 12.00
C HIS A 276 -8.68 14.47 12.67
N ALA A 277 -7.88 13.65 11.98
CA ALA A 277 -6.56 13.24 12.41
C ALA A 277 -5.67 12.91 11.21
N ALA A 278 -4.35 12.91 11.41
CA ALA A 278 -3.39 12.45 10.43
C ALA A 278 -2.15 11.89 11.13
N TRP A 279 -1.42 11.05 10.40
CA TRP A 279 -0.18 10.44 10.86
C TRP A 279 0.91 10.56 9.83
N LEU A 280 2.13 10.33 10.28
CA LEU A 280 3.32 10.23 9.48
C LEU A 280 4.11 8.97 9.84
N SER A 281 4.80 8.42 8.85
CA SER A 281 5.60 7.21 9.00
C SER A 281 6.88 7.52 9.77
N ALA A 282 7.12 6.86 10.90
CA ALA A 282 8.35 6.97 11.68
C ALA A 282 9.27 5.80 11.32
N ARG A 283 10.48 6.07 10.82
CA ARG A 283 11.41 4.99 10.45
C ARG A 283 11.75 4.16 11.69
N TYR A 284 11.65 2.85 11.56
CA TYR A 284 12.11 1.91 12.57
C TYR A 284 13.60 2.10 12.87
N GLU A 285 13.94 2.21 14.15
CA GLU A 285 15.33 2.20 14.61
C GLU A 285 15.80 0.76 14.69
N ALA A 286 16.80 0.41 13.86
CA ALA A 286 17.40 -0.91 13.84
C ALA A 286 17.95 -1.27 15.22
N LEU A 287 17.62 -2.46 15.72
CA LEU A 287 18.05 -2.91 17.06
C LEU A 287 19.54 -3.28 17.10
N SER A 288 20.14 -3.53 15.94
CA SER A 288 21.56 -3.85 15.81
C SER A 288 22.08 -3.52 14.40
N THR A 289 23.39 -3.59 14.21
CA THR A 289 24.04 -3.42 12.90
C THR A 289 23.72 -4.54 11.89
N SER A 290 23.22 -5.68 12.37
CA SER A 290 22.80 -6.82 11.54
C SER A 290 21.32 -6.83 11.24
N ASP A 291 20.55 -5.84 11.71
CA ASP A 291 19.11 -5.71 11.49
C ASP A 291 18.86 -4.95 10.16
N PRO A 292 18.43 -5.64 9.08
CA PRO A 292 18.20 -5.00 7.79
C PRO A 292 16.77 -4.45 7.65
N THR A 293 16.00 -4.39 8.75
CA THR A 293 14.58 -4.02 8.73
C THR A 293 14.42 -2.56 8.27
N LYS A 294 13.75 -2.40 7.13
CA LYS A 294 13.36 -1.09 6.60
C LYS A 294 11.85 -0.98 6.68
N ALA A 295 11.37 -0.26 7.68
CA ALA A 295 9.95 -0.26 7.98
C ALA A 295 9.56 1.01 8.75
N TYR A 296 8.25 1.22 8.91
CA TYR A 296 7.68 2.44 9.48
C TYR A 296 6.62 2.21 10.57
N GLY A 297 6.84 2.77 11.77
CA GLY A 297 5.78 3.03 12.74
C GLY A 297 4.98 4.30 12.39
N SER A 298 4.17 4.80 13.32
CA SER A 298 3.35 6.00 13.11
C SER A 298 3.54 7.04 14.21
N GLU A 299 3.69 8.29 13.83
CA GLU A 299 3.60 9.47 14.71
C GLU A 299 2.36 10.28 14.31
N ARG A 300 1.59 10.78 15.29
CA ARG A 300 0.44 11.65 15.04
C ARG A 300 0.93 13.07 14.68
N LEU A 301 0.28 13.69 13.70
CA LEU A 301 0.50 15.08 13.26
C LEU A 301 -0.32 16.11 14.06
#